data_AF-U6DS17-F1
#
_entry.id   AF-U6DS17-F1
#
_cell.length_a   1.000
_cell.length_b   1.000
_cell.length_c   1.000
_cell.angle_alpha   90.00
_cell.angle_beta   90.00
_cell.angle_gamma   90.00
#
_symmetry.space_group_name_H-M   'P 1'
#
loop_
_entity.id
_entity.type
_entity.pdbx_description
1 polymer ?
#
loop_
_entity_poly.entity_id
_entity_poly.type
_entity_poly.pdbx_seq_one_letter_code
_entity_poly.pdbx_strand_id
1 'polypeptide(L)'
;PEEATLTSVLRSGAQEARKLGLITQEQWVRYHWSVIEWEIDRGLLSLTDGDQGATVFLREIQDLNKHILDDCALKMVDRLADGCLDTDAQNLLGGLKGRIADTQPGVLKTHHLPWSRDLVNPKNKTHARYLKELGEQFVARANHQVLEHLRELEAGRQELAWLYQEIRHHMALSAEATRTFCGRQGLLAQLGQRLRQSDGHPHSPLVLFGPPGIGKTALMCKLAEQTSGLLGRKTVTVLRLLGMSQMSSDARGLLPSLCFQLCLAYGLPLPPAQVLEAHARVVQLFHTLLHTVSCRNFESLVILLDSMDDMDSICRARRVPWL
;
A
#
# COMPACT_ATOMS: atom_id res chain seq x y z
N PRO A 1 45.41 -12.59 -24.28
CA PRO A 1 44.85 -11.91 -23.09
C PRO A 1 43.32 -12.02 -23.14
N GLU A 2 42.76 -12.92 -22.33
CA GLU A 2 41.30 -12.97 -22.16
C GLU A 2 40.81 -11.61 -21.65
N GLU A 3 39.80 -11.04 -22.32
CA GLU A 3 39.18 -9.79 -21.87
C GLU A 3 38.66 -9.99 -20.44
N ALA A 4 39.14 -9.16 -19.52
CA ALA A 4 38.65 -9.18 -18.15
C ALA A 4 37.15 -8.88 -18.18
N THR A 5 36.35 -9.81 -17.67
CA THR A 5 34.90 -9.60 -17.54
C THR A 5 34.64 -8.36 -16.69
N LEU A 6 33.59 -7.60 -17.01
CA LEU A 6 33.20 -6.40 -16.24
C LEU A 6 33.15 -6.68 -14.73
N THR A 7 32.68 -7.86 -14.34
CA THR A 7 32.64 -8.35 -12.96
C THR A 7 34.03 -8.46 -12.33
N SER A 8 35.02 -8.97 -13.06
CA SER A 8 36.41 -9.06 -12.58
C SER A 8 36.99 -7.67 -12.33
N VAL A 9 36.79 -6.74 -13.27
CA VAL A 9 37.25 -5.35 -13.14
C VAL A 9 36.61 -4.65 -11.93
N LEU A 10 35.30 -4.81 -11.75
CA LEU A 10 34.57 -4.23 -10.62
C LEU A 10 35.03 -4.80 -9.28
N ARG A 11 35.26 -6.11 -9.19
CA ARG A 11 35.76 -6.75 -7.95
C ARG A 11 37.17 -6.29 -7.62
N SER A 12 38.07 -6.23 -8.60
CA SER A 12 39.43 -5.71 -8.40
C SER A 12 39.44 -4.24 -7.99
N GLY A 13 38.61 -3.41 -8.64
CA GLY A 13 38.45 -2.00 -8.26
C GLY A 13 37.91 -1.82 -6.85
N ALA A 14 36.91 -2.62 -6.45
CA ALA A 14 36.38 -2.61 -5.09
C ALA A 14 37.42 -3.04 -4.05
N GLN A 15 38.27 -4.02 -4.37
CA GLN A 15 39.34 -4.46 -3.47
C GLN A 15 40.36 -3.34 -3.20
N GLU A 16 40.81 -2.62 -4.24
CA GLU A 16 41.71 -1.48 -4.06
C GLU A 16 41.03 -0.31 -3.34
N ALA A 17 39.77 0.00 -3.68
CA ALA A 17 38.99 1.02 -2.96
C ALA A 17 38.87 0.70 -1.45
N ARG A 18 38.70 -0.58 -1.09
CA ARG A 18 38.68 -1.03 0.31
C ARG A 18 40.04 -0.85 0.98
N LYS A 19 41.15 -1.21 0.32
CA LYS A 19 42.52 -1.02 0.87
C LYS A 19 42.82 0.44 1.15
N LEU A 20 42.31 1.34 0.30
CA LEU A 20 42.44 2.79 0.45
C LEU A 20 41.43 3.40 1.45
N GLY A 21 40.56 2.60 2.06
CA GLY A 21 39.55 3.06 3.03
C GLY A 21 38.40 3.85 2.41
N LEU A 22 38.22 3.80 1.09
CA LEU A 22 37.16 4.52 0.36
C LEU A 22 35.79 3.85 0.49
N ILE A 23 35.77 2.54 0.76
CA ILE A 23 34.55 1.77 1.00
C ILE A 23 34.72 0.88 2.24
N THR A 24 33.61 0.61 2.93
CA THR A 24 33.58 -0.27 4.11
C THR A 24 33.67 -1.75 3.74
N GLN A 25 33.92 -2.60 4.74
CA GLN A 25 33.87 -4.06 4.59
C GLN A 25 32.55 -4.53 3.98
N GLU A 26 31.43 -4.03 4.49
CA GLU A 26 30.08 -4.40 4.02
C GLU A 26 29.84 -3.95 2.58
N GLN A 27 30.29 -2.74 2.23
CA GLN A 27 30.19 -2.21 0.87
C GLN A 27 31.04 -3.01 -0.12
N TRP A 28 32.22 -3.48 0.29
CA TRP A 28 33.07 -4.34 -0.52
C TRP A 28 32.41 -5.70 -0.79
N VAL A 29 31.84 -6.35 0.23
CA VAL A 29 31.18 -7.67 0.09
C VAL A 29 30.05 -7.63 -0.94
N ARG A 30 29.33 -6.52 -1.08
CA ARG A 30 28.24 -6.34 -2.05
C ARG A 30 28.67 -6.47 -3.53
N TYR A 31 29.95 -6.26 -3.86
CA TYR A 31 30.47 -6.49 -5.21
C TYR A 31 30.65 -7.98 -5.55
N HIS A 32 30.53 -8.84 -4.55
CA HIS A 32 30.60 -10.29 -4.70
C HIS A 32 29.21 -10.96 -4.67
N TRP A 33 28.15 -10.22 -4.32
CA TRP A 33 26.80 -10.75 -4.26
C TRP A 33 26.25 -11.16 -5.61
N SER A 34 25.48 -12.25 -5.60
CA SER A 34 24.65 -12.63 -6.74
C SER A 34 23.41 -11.75 -6.84
N VAL A 35 22.75 -11.73 -8.00
CA VAL A 35 21.47 -11.03 -8.18
C VAL A 35 20.42 -11.56 -7.20
N ILE A 36 20.36 -12.88 -7.01
CA ILE A 36 19.43 -13.51 -6.07
C ILE A 36 19.73 -13.09 -4.62
N GLU A 37 21.01 -12.98 -4.27
CA GLU A 37 21.41 -12.50 -2.95
C GLU A 37 20.94 -11.05 -2.71
N TRP A 38 21.03 -10.18 -3.71
CA TRP A 38 20.48 -8.83 -3.65
C TRP A 38 18.96 -8.80 -3.46
N GLU A 39 18.23 -9.68 -4.15
CA GLU A 39 16.77 -9.79 -4.03
C GLU A 39 16.36 -10.28 -2.63
N ILE A 40 17.05 -11.30 -2.11
CA ILE A 40 16.80 -11.82 -0.76
C ILE A 40 17.16 -10.78 0.31
N ASP A 41 18.29 -10.08 0.15
CA ASP A 41 18.71 -9.07 1.12
C ASP A 41 17.66 -7.94 1.24
N ARG A 42 17.12 -7.47 0.12
CA ARG A 42 16.08 -6.43 0.13
C ARG A 42 14.71 -6.95 0.55
N GLY A 43 14.33 -8.15 0.10
CA GLY A 43 12.99 -8.70 0.28
C GLY A 43 12.79 -9.44 1.59
N LEU A 44 13.87 -9.81 2.30
CA LEU A 44 13.80 -10.63 3.50
C LEU A 44 14.67 -10.10 4.65
N LEU A 45 15.94 -9.75 4.38
CA LEU A 45 16.91 -9.45 5.46
C LEU A 45 16.93 -7.98 5.90
N SER A 46 16.60 -7.06 5.00
CA SER A 46 16.58 -5.61 5.25
C SER A 46 15.24 -5.08 5.75
N LEU A 47 14.24 -5.95 5.92
CA LEU A 47 12.93 -5.56 6.43
C LEU A 47 13.02 -5.29 7.94
N THR A 48 12.69 -4.07 8.35
CA THR A 48 12.68 -3.63 9.76
C THR A 48 11.46 -4.11 10.53
N ASP A 49 10.40 -4.49 9.82
CA ASP A 49 9.25 -5.20 10.40
C ASP A 49 9.49 -6.69 10.29
N GLY A 50 9.87 -7.29 11.42
CA GLY A 50 9.94 -8.74 11.54
C GLY A 50 8.58 -9.35 11.18
N ASP A 51 8.62 -10.39 10.36
CA ASP A 51 7.53 -11.35 10.11
C ASP A 51 6.44 -10.99 9.07
N GLN A 52 6.55 -9.92 8.30
CA GLN A 52 5.52 -9.59 7.30
C GLN A 52 5.64 -10.46 6.03
N GLY A 53 4.95 -11.60 6.02
CA GLY A 53 4.48 -12.29 4.81
C GLY A 53 5.50 -13.11 4.02
N ALA A 54 6.76 -13.18 4.43
CA ALA A 54 7.75 -14.03 3.76
C ALA A 54 7.74 -15.47 4.30
N THR A 55 8.01 -16.45 3.42
CA THR A 55 8.31 -17.84 3.80
C THR A 55 9.45 -18.34 2.92
N VAL A 56 10.46 -18.96 3.53
CA VAL A 56 11.64 -19.47 2.82
C VAL A 56 11.68 -20.98 2.92
N PHE A 57 11.70 -21.65 1.77
CA PHE A 57 11.95 -23.09 1.70
C PHE A 57 13.38 -23.34 1.25
N LEU A 58 14.20 -23.92 2.13
CA LEU A 58 15.58 -24.24 1.85
C LEU A 58 15.75 -25.74 1.62
N ARG A 59 16.25 -26.12 0.44
CA ARG A 59 16.63 -27.51 0.16
C ARG A 59 18.11 -27.72 0.45
N GLU A 60 18.41 -28.67 1.31
CA GLU A 60 19.78 -29.10 1.60
C GLU A 60 20.00 -30.54 1.14
N ILE A 61 20.94 -30.71 0.22
CA ILE A 61 21.33 -32.03 -0.26
C ILE A 61 22.51 -32.50 0.60
N GLN A 62 22.30 -33.55 1.38
CA GLN A 62 23.30 -34.13 2.27
C GLN A 62 24.47 -34.69 1.47
N ASP A 63 25.67 -34.55 2.02
CA ASP A 63 26.91 -35.06 1.45
C ASP A 63 27.23 -34.59 0.03
N LEU A 64 26.56 -33.53 -0.46
CA LEU A 64 26.79 -32.98 -1.80
C LEU A 64 28.29 -32.75 -2.05
N ASN A 65 28.98 -32.11 -1.11
CA ASN A 65 30.42 -31.79 -1.21
C ASN A 65 31.32 -33.01 -1.46
N LYS A 66 30.92 -34.20 -1.00
CA LYS A 66 31.66 -35.45 -1.22
C LYS A 66 31.54 -35.96 -2.66
N HIS A 67 30.51 -35.51 -3.38
CA HIS A 67 30.15 -35.97 -4.72
C HIS A 67 30.27 -34.88 -5.80
N ILE A 68 30.46 -33.62 -5.43
CA ILE A 68 30.68 -32.49 -6.36
C ILE A 68 31.89 -32.73 -7.27
N LEU A 69 32.91 -33.41 -6.74
CA LEU A 69 34.15 -33.71 -7.46
C LEU A 69 34.03 -34.96 -8.35
N ASP A 70 33.05 -35.83 -8.07
CA ASP A 70 32.84 -37.08 -8.80
C ASP A 70 32.01 -36.88 -10.09
N ASP A 71 31.17 -35.84 -10.13
CA ASP A 71 30.29 -35.54 -11.27
C ASP A 71 30.44 -34.08 -11.72
N CYS A 72 31.12 -33.89 -12.85
CA CYS A 72 31.42 -32.57 -13.40
C CYS A 72 30.18 -31.86 -14.01
N ALA A 73 29.05 -32.57 -14.19
CA ALA A 73 27.89 -32.05 -14.93
C ALA A 73 26.76 -31.47 -14.04
N LEU A 74 27.00 -31.27 -12.74
CA LEU A 74 25.98 -30.79 -11.81
C LEU A 74 25.63 -29.32 -12.05
N LYS A 75 24.47 -29.07 -12.66
CA LYS A 75 23.93 -27.73 -12.96
C LYS A 75 23.66 -26.83 -11.75
N MET A 76 23.75 -27.35 -10.53
CA MET A 76 23.51 -26.61 -9.28
C MET A 76 24.81 -26.12 -8.61
N VAL A 77 25.97 -26.34 -9.23
CA VAL A 77 27.28 -26.01 -8.65
C VAL A 77 28.02 -25.08 -9.60
N ASP A 78 28.41 -23.91 -9.09
CA ASP A 78 29.20 -22.95 -9.84
C ASP A 78 30.62 -23.46 -10.06
N ARG A 79 31.11 -23.32 -11.30
CA ARG A 79 32.45 -23.74 -11.72
C ARG A 79 33.16 -22.59 -12.42
N LEU A 80 34.48 -22.55 -12.23
CA LEU A 80 35.37 -21.63 -12.93
C LEU A 80 35.54 -22.02 -14.39
N ALA A 81 36.14 -21.14 -15.20
CA ALA A 81 36.34 -21.36 -16.63
C ALA A 81 37.23 -22.58 -16.94
N ASP A 82 38.09 -22.97 -16.01
CA ASP A 82 38.93 -24.17 -16.05
C ASP A 82 38.18 -25.47 -15.66
N GLY A 83 36.90 -25.37 -15.30
CA GLY A 83 36.05 -26.48 -14.87
C GLY A 83 36.18 -26.85 -13.39
N CYS A 84 37.08 -26.19 -12.64
CA CYS A 84 37.23 -26.37 -11.20
C CYS A 84 36.04 -25.80 -10.43
N LEU A 85 35.83 -26.29 -9.22
CA LEU A 85 34.79 -25.80 -8.31
C LEU A 85 35.06 -24.33 -7.93
N ASP A 86 34.06 -23.47 -8.06
CA ASP A 86 34.15 -22.10 -7.54
C ASP A 86 33.91 -22.10 -6.02
N THR A 87 34.99 -22.18 -5.24
CA THR A 87 34.93 -22.20 -3.78
C THR A 87 34.41 -20.90 -3.18
N ASP A 88 34.63 -19.77 -3.85
CA ASP A 88 34.18 -18.47 -3.38
C ASP A 88 32.65 -18.37 -3.48
N ALA A 89 32.08 -18.83 -4.60
CA ALA A 89 30.63 -18.93 -4.76
C ALA A 89 29.98 -19.85 -3.72
N GLN A 90 30.62 -21.00 -3.41
CA GLN A 90 30.13 -21.91 -2.36
C GLN A 90 30.15 -21.26 -0.96
N ASN A 91 31.21 -20.52 -0.64
CA ASN A 91 31.32 -19.80 0.62
C ASN A 91 30.26 -18.70 0.75
N LEU A 92 30.01 -17.94 -0.32
CA LEU A 92 28.97 -16.90 -0.36
C LEU A 92 27.57 -17.50 -0.17
N LEU A 93 27.27 -18.60 -0.87
CA LEU A 93 25.99 -19.31 -0.70
C LEU A 93 25.81 -19.83 0.73
N GLY A 94 26.86 -20.41 1.32
CA GLY A 94 26.85 -20.84 2.72
C GLY A 94 26.60 -19.68 3.69
N GLY A 95 27.27 -18.54 3.47
CA GLY A 95 27.08 -17.33 4.24
C GLY A 95 25.65 -16.78 4.14
N LEU A 96 25.07 -16.75 2.94
CA LEU A 96 23.68 -16.32 2.73
C LEU A 96 22.68 -17.22 3.47
N LYS A 97 22.84 -18.55 3.38
CA LYS A 97 21.99 -19.50 4.13
C LYS A 97 22.08 -19.28 5.64
N GLY A 98 23.29 -19.07 6.16
CA GLY A 98 23.52 -18.76 7.58
C GLY A 98 22.80 -17.47 7.99
N ARG A 99 22.97 -16.39 7.22
CA ARG A 99 22.29 -15.09 7.48
C ARG A 99 20.76 -15.22 7.51
N ILE A 100 20.18 -16.01 6.59
CA ILE A 100 18.73 -16.27 6.58
C ILE A 100 18.30 -16.99 7.86
N ALA A 101 19.05 -18.02 8.26
CA ALA A 101 18.76 -18.79 9.48
C ALA A 101 18.89 -17.94 10.75
N ASP A 102 19.90 -17.07 10.83
CA ASP A 102 20.18 -16.23 12.00
C ASP A 102 19.16 -15.07 12.13
N THR A 103 18.79 -14.45 11.01
CA THR A 103 17.95 -13.24 11.02
C THR A 103 16.47 -13.58 11.13
N GLN A 104 16.03 -14.67 10.48
CA GLN A 104 14.60 -15.00 10.35
C GLN A 104 14.36 -16.52 10.53
N PRO A 105 14.64 -17.11 11.72
CA PRO A 105 14.47 -18.54 11.93
C PRO A 105 12.99 -19.00 11.84
N GLY A 106 12.04 -18.11 12.12
CA GLY A 106 10.60 -18.42 12.11
C GLY A 106 10.01 -18.68 10.71
N VAL A 107 10.54 -18.00 9.69
CA VAL A 107 10.04 -18.11 8.29
C VAL A 107 10.76 -19.18 7.47
N LEU A 108 11.83 -19.77 8.01
CA LEU A 108 12.66 -20.75 7.33
C LEU A 108 12.13 -22.18 7.53
N LYS A 109 11.97 -22.90 6.42
CA LYS A 109 11.64 -24.33 6.36
C LYS A 109 12.73 -25.08 5.60
N THR A 110 13.56 -25.81 6.34
CA THR A 110 14.66 -26.58 5.75
C THR A 110 14.22 -28.02 5.46
N HIS A 111 14.49 -28.48 4.24
CA HIS A 111 14.26 -29.85 3.80
C HIS A 111 15.60 -30.51 3.47
N HIS A 112 15.93 -31.56 4.21
CA HIS A 112 17.13 -32.34 3.97
C HIS A 112 16.83 -33.52 3.05
N LEU A 113 17.64 -33.67 2.00
CA LEU A 113 17.53 -34.74 1.02
C LEU A 113 18.84 -35.51 0.91
N PRO A 114 18.79 -36.84 0.80
CA PRO A 114 19.99 -37.61 0.48
C PRO A 114 20.49 -37.27 -0.92
N TRP A 115 21.80 -37.38 -1.14
CA TRP A 115 22.40 -37.27 -2.46
C TRP A 115 21.85 -38.31 -3.44
N SER A 116 21.68 -37.90 -4.69
CA SER A 116 21.40 -38.79 -5.83
C SER A 116 21.99 -38.19 -7.10
N ARG A 117 22.46 -39.04 -8.02
CA ARG A 117 23.06 -38.60 -9.30
C ARG A 117 22.09 -37.80 -10.18
N ASP A 118 20.79 -38.10 -10.06
CA ASP A 118 19.73 -37.38 -10.76
C ASP A 118 19.18 -36.18 -9.98
N LEU A 119 19.88 -35.75 -8.92
CA LEU A 119 19.51 -34.66 -8.02
C LEU A 119 18.12 -34.88 -7.40
N VAL A 120 17.10 -34.20 -7.92
CA VAL A 120 15.70 -34.34 -7.47
C VAL A 120 14.90 -35.00 -8.58
N ASN A 121 14.81 -36.33 -8.52
CA ASN A 121 14.00 -37.13 -9.44
C ASN A 121 12.70 -37.63 -8.79
N PRO A 122 11.51 -37.26 -9.30
CA PRO A 122 10.21 -37.75 -8.80
C PRO A 122 10.01 -39.27 -8.87
N LYS A 123 10.82 -40.00 -9.66
CA LYS A 123 10.78 -41.48 -9.70
C LYS A 123 11.41 -42.10 -8.44
N ASN A 124 12.29 -41.37 -7.75
CA ASN A 124 12.83 -41.79 -6.46
C ASN A 124 11.78 -41.52 -5.37
N LYS A 125 11.42 -42.56 -4.59
CA LYS A 125 10.40 -42.48 -3.54
C LYS A 125 10.68 -41.38 -2.51
N THR A 126 11.94 -41.18 -2.12
CA THR A 126 12.32 -40.16 -1.13
C THR A 126 12.12 -38.75 -1.69
N HIS A 127 12.50 -38.53 -2.95
CA HIS A 127 12.32 -37.23 -3.60
C HIS A 127 10.86 -36.93 -3.94
N ALA A 128 10.10 -37.95 -4.37
CA ALA A 128 8.67 -37.84 -4.59
C ALA A 128 7.95 -37.38 -3.32
N ARG A 129 8.31 -37.97 -2.17
CA ARG A 129 7.79 -37.57 -0.86
C ARG A 129 8.16 -36.13 -0.53
N TYR A 130 9.42 -35.73 -0.68
CA TYR A 130 9.85 -34.33 -0.47
C TYR A 130 9.07 -33.34 -1.33
N LEU A 131 8.91 -33.61 -2.64
CA LEU A 131 8.17 -32.72 -3.53
C LEU A 131 6.70 -32.60 -3.13
N LYS A 132 6.09 -33.71 -2.68
CA LYS A 132 4.73 -33.71 -2.14
C LYS A 132 4.63 -32.86 -0.87
N GLU A 133 5.52 -33.08 0.10
CA GLU A 133 5.55 -32.33 1.35
C GLU A 133 5.79 -30.83 1.12
N LEU A 134 6.74 -30.47 0.24
CA LEU A 134 7.00 -29.09 -0.15
C LEU A 134 5.75 -28.45 -0.76
N GLY A 135 5.07 -29.14 -1.67
CA GLY A 135 3.85 -28.65 -2.31
C GLY A 135 2.71 -28.42 -1.29
N GLU A 136 2.49 -29.38 -0.39
CA GLU A 136 1.49 -29.27 0.68
C GLU A 136 1.80 -28.11 1.62
N GLN A 137 3.05 -27.96 2.06
CA GLN A 137 3.48 -26.87 2.92
C GLN A 137 3.39 -25.51 2.23
N PHE A 138 3.76 -25.42 0.96
CA PHE A 138 3.64 -24.20 0.16
C PHE A 138 2.18 -23.75 0.08
N VAL A 139 1.27 -24.66 -0.30
CA VAL A 139 -0.17 -24.36 -0.42
C VAL A 139 -0.74 -23.95 0.94
N ALA A 140 -0.43 -24.70 2.01
CA ALA A 140 -0.92 -24.39 3.34
C ALA A 140 -0.46 -23.00 3.81
N ARG A 141 0.82 -22.67 3.61
CA ARG A 141 1.38 -21.39 4.05
C ARG A 141 0.88 -20.22 3.20
N ALA A 142 0.80 -20.37 1.88
CA ALA A 142 0.24 -19.35 1.00
C ALA A 142 -1.23 -19.04 1.35
N ASN A 143 -2.06 -20.09 1.56
CA ASN A 143 -3.44 -19.91 1.99
C ASN A 143 -3.54 -19.19 3.33
N HIS A 144 -2.70 -19.58 4.30
CA HIS A 144 -2.68 -18.95 5.62
C HIS A 144 -2.32 -17.47 5.53
N GLN A 145 -1.27 -17.11 4.79
CA GLN A 145 -0.85 -15.71 4.60
C GLN A 145 -1.93 -14.86 3.91
N VAL A 146 -2.60 -15.41 2.89
CA VAL A 146 -3.73 -14.73 2.22
C VAL A 146 -4.89 -14.52 3.20
N LEU A 147 -5.24 -15.53 3.99
CA LEU A 147 -6.35 -15.44 4.95
C LEU A 147 -6.04 -14.48 6.11
N GLU A 148 -4.80 -14.45 6.61
CA GLU A 148 -4.37 -13.47 7.61
C GLU A 148 -4.48 -12.05 7.08
N HIS A 149 -3.98 -11.80 5.88
CA HIS A 149 -4.08 -10.48 5.26
C HIS A 149 -5.54 -10.05 5.04
N LEU A 150 -6.41 -10.97 4.61
CA LEU A 150 -7.85 -10.69 4.49
C LEU A 150 -8.49 -10.36 5.85
N ARG A 151 -8.10 -11.04 6.93
CA ARG A 151 -8.59 -10.74 8.29
C ARG A 151 -8.12 -9.37 8.78
N GLU A 152 -6.88 -9.00 8.52
CA GLU A 152 -6.36 -7.66 8.85
C GLU A 152 -7.14 -6.58 8.10
N LEU A 153 -7.41 -6.80 6.80
CA LEU A 153 -8.25 -5.92 6.00
C LEU A 153 -9.68 -5.82 6.53
N GLU A 154 -10.26 -6.94 6.99
CA GLU A 154 -11.58 -6.96 7.62
C GLU A 154 -11.61 -6.27 8.98
N ALA A 155 -10.57 -6.43 9.81
CA ALA A 155 -10.44 -5.74 11.09
C ALA A 155 -10.33 -4.22 10.90
N GLY A 156 -9.51 -3.76 9.94
CA GLY A 156 -9.45 -2.34 9.56
C GLY A 156 -10.79 -1.81 8.99
N ARG A 157 -11.55 -2.65 8.28
CA ARG A 157 -12.93 -2.31 7.86
C ARG A 157 -13.90 -2.23 9.03
N GLN A 158 -13.78 -3.07 10.06
CA GLN A 158 -14.61 -3.01 11.27
C GLN A 158 -14.34 -1.74 12.07
N GLU A 159 -13.07 -1.32 12.19
CA GLU A 159 -12.71 -0.06 12.87
C GLU A 159 -13.35 1.18 12.21
N LEU A 160 -13.49 1.15 10.87
CA LEU A 160 -14.08 2.24 10.08
C LEU A 160 -15.53 1.96 9.67
N ALA A 161 -16.18 0.95 10.26
CA ALA A 161 -17.56 0.57 9.90
C ALA A 161 -18.54 1.74 10.09
N TRP A 162 -18.34 2.54 11.13
CA TRP A 162 -19.12 3.75 11.40
C TRP A 162 -19.05 4.75 10.24
N LEU A 163 -17.88 4.90 9.61
CA LEU A 163 -17.67 5.83 8.51
C LEU A 163 -18.36 5.34 7.24
N TYR A 164 -18.24 4.06 6.94
CA TYR A 164 -18.93 3.46 5.79
C TYR A 164 -20.46 3.55 5.96
N GLN A 165 -20.96 3.33 7.17
CA GLN A 165 -22.38 3.50 7.48
C GLN A 165 -22.83 4.95 7.27
N GLU A 166 -22.03 5.92 7.74
CA GLU A 166 -22.28 7.34 7.55
C GLU A 166 -22.32 7.73 6.06
N ILE A 167 -21.31 7.31 5.28
CA ILE A 167 -21.25 7.59 3.84
C ILE A 167 -22.45 6.96 3.13
N ARG A 168 -22.75 5.70 3.42
CA ARG A 168 -23.88 4.98 2.82
C ARG A 168 -25.21 5.67 3.13
N HIS A 169 -25.39 6.18 4.34
CA HIS A 169 -26.59 6.92 4.73
C HIS A 169 -26.80 8.17 3.86
N HIS A 170 -25.77 9.02 3.73
CA HIS A 170 -25.85 10.21 2.88
C HIS A 170 -26.07 9.88 1.41
N MET A 171 -25.43 8.83 0.90
CA MET A 171 -25.63 8.37 -0.48
C MET A 171 -27.06 7.86 -0.72
N ALA A 172 -27.64 7.12 0.24
CA ALA A 172 -29.00 6.63 0.14
C ALA A 172 -30.02 7.77 0.11
N LEU A 173 -29.86 8.76 1.00
CA LEU A 173 -30.69 9.96 1.02
C LEU A 173 -30.53 10.77 -0.28
N SER A 174 -29.31 10.90 -0.79
CA SER A 174 -29.05 11.57 -2.06
C SER A 174 -29.76 10.87 -3.22
N ALA A 175 -29.69 9.55 -3.29
CA ALA A 175 -30.35 8.78 -4.33
C ALA A 175 -31.88 8.91 -4.28
N GLU A 176 -32.46 8.97 -3.08
CA GLU A 176 -33.89 9.23 -2.91
C GLU A 176 -34.26 10.64 -3.38
N ALA A 177 -33.47 11.65 -3.00
CA ALA A 177 -33.68 13.04 -3.40
C ALA A 177 -33.56 13.27 -4.92
N THR A 178 -32.78 12.46 -5.64
CA THR A 178 -32.62 12.60 -7.10
C THR A 178 -33.68 11.85 -7.92
N ARG A 179 -34.38 10.86 -7.36
CA ARG A 179 -35.40 10.05 -8.07
C ARG A 179 -36.53 10.89 -8.66
N THR A 180 -36.99 11.89 -7.92
CA THR A 180 -38.12 12.75 -8.30
C THR A 180 -37.66 14.12 -8.80
N PHE A 181 -36.35 14.33 -8.96
CA PHE A 181 -35.80 15.62 -9.36
C PHE A 181 -36.17 15.96 -10.81
N CYS A 182 -36.81 17.12 -11.00
CA CYS A 182 -37.21 17.62 -12.31
C CYS A 182 -36.86 19.10 -12.52
N GLY A 183 -36.54 19.48 -13.76
CA GLY A 183 -36.24 20.87 -14.13
C GLY A 183 -34.85 21.36 -13.70
N ARG A 184 -34.71 22.69 -13.55
CA ARG A 184 -33.49 23.41 -13.10
C ARG A 184 -32.19 23.14 -13.88
N GLN A 185 -32.29 22.61 -15.11
CA GLN A 185 -31.12 22.26 -15.93
C GLN A 185 -30.19 23.44 -16.20
N GLY A 186 -30.76 24.63 -16.44
CA GLY A 186 -29.95 25.85 -16.61
C GLY A 186 -29.10 26.18 -15.38
N LEU A 187 -29.65 26.00 -14.17
CA LEU A 187 -28.92 26.23 -12.93
C LEU A 187 -27.87 25.15 -12.67
N LEU A 188 -28.17 23.88 -12.94
CA LEU A 188 -27.18 22.79 -12.88
C LEU A 188 -26.00 23.05 -13.84
N ALA A 189 -26.29 23.49 -15.07
CA ALA A 189 -25.25 23.83 -16.04
C ALA A 189 -24.38 25.01 -15.55
N GLN A 190 -24.99 26.05 -14.98
CA GLN A 190 -24.27 27.17 -14.38
C GLN A 190 -23.38 26.72 -13.21
N LEU A 191 -23.89 25.87 -12.30
CA LEU A 191 -23.11 25.33 -11.19
C LEU A 191 -21.95 24.46 -11.68
N GLY A 192 -22.20 23.56 -12.65
CA GLY A 192 -21.15 22.75 -13.25
C GLY A 192 -20.08 23.58 -13.95
N GLN A 193 -20.46 24.65 -14.65
CA GLN A 193 -19.51 25.59 -15.25
C GLN A 193 -18.66 26.29 -14.19
N ARG A 194 -19.26 26.72 -13.08
CA ARG A 194 -18.55 27.34 -11.96
C ARG A 194 -17.56 26.37 -11.32
N LEU A 195 -17.94 25.10 -11.11
CA LEU A 195 -17.02 24.08 -10.60
C LEU A 195 -15.81 23.88 -11.52
N ARG A 196 -16.02 23.83 -12.84
CA ARG A 196 -14.91 23.72 -13.82
C ARG A 196 -13.98 24.93 -13.81
N GLN A 197 -14.54 26.14 -13.67
CA GLN A 197 -13.74 27.36 -13.63
C GLN A 197 -12.90 27.47 -12.35
N SER A 198 -13.41 26.94 -11.25
CA SER A 198 -12.73 26.91 -9.96
C SER A 198 -11.69 25.79 -9.86
N ASP A 199 -11.82 24.72 -10.65
CA ASP A 199 -10.89 23.58 -10.60
C ASP A 199 -9.44 24.01 -10.89
N GLY A 200 -8.51 23.52 -10.07
CA GLY A 200 -7.08 23.84 -10.17
C GLY A 200 -6.65 25.23 -9.66
N HIS A 201 -7.53 26.02 -9.05
CA HIS A 201 -7.18 27.34 -8.50
C HIS A 201 -7.74 27.54 -7.08
N PRO A 202 -7.09 28.30 -6.20
CA PRO A 202 -7.69 28.67 -4.91
C PRO A 202 -8.99 29.46 -5.12
N HIS A 203 -10.06 29.05 -4.45
CA HIS A 203 -11.36 29.69 -4.56
C HIS A 203 -12.10 29.68 -3.23
N SER A 204 -13.01 30.65 -3.06
CA SER A 204 -13.94 30.64 -1.93
C SER A 204 -15.05 29.60 -2.14
N PRO A 205 -15.73 29.17 -1.05
CA PRO A 205 -16.89 28.29 -1.13
C PRO A 205 -18.00 28.90 -1.99
N LEU A 206 -18.70 28.05 -2.74
CA LEU A 206 -19.90 28.44 -3.48
C LEU A 206 -21.13 28.23 -2.60
N VAL A 207 -21.92 29.28 -2.40
CA VAL A 207 -23.12 29.22 -1.55
C VAL A 207 -24.38 29.19 -2.41
N LEU A 208 -25.18 28.12 -2.24
CA LEU A 208 -26.52 28.00 -2.80
C LEU A 208 -27.54 28.42 -1.73
N PHE A 209 -28.25 29.52 -1.95
CA PHE A 209 -29.23 30.04 -1.00
C PHE A 209 -30.63 30.19 -1.65
N GLY A 210 -31.65 30.21 -0.80
CA GLY A 210 -33.04 30.37 -1.21
C GLY A 210 -34.00 29.94 -0.10
N PRO A 211 -35.30 30.21 -0.24
CA PRO A 211 -36.30 29.86 0.77
C PRO A 211 -36.30 28.36 1.13
N PRO A 212 -36.75 27.98 2.34
CA PRO A 212 -37.01 26.59 2.68
C PRO A 212 -37.98 25.94 1.66
N GLY A 213 -37.77 24.66 1.35
CA GLY A 213 -38.65 23.91 0.43
C GLY A 213 -38.47 24.19 -1.07
N ILE A 214 -37.61 25.14 -1.48
CA ILE A 214 -37.41 25.46 -2.92
C ILE A 214 -36.63 24.39 -3.72
N GLY A 215 -36.17 23.32 -3.04
CA GLY A 215 -35.47 22.19 -3.66
C GLY A 215 -33.94 22.29 -3.69
N LYS A 216 -33.31 23.03 -2.75
CA LYS A 216 -31.84 23.19 -2.66
C LYS A 216 -31.12 21.84 -2.48
N THR A 217 -31.57 21.05 -1.50
CA THR A 217 -31.05 19.71 -1.21
C THR A 217 -31.09 18.82 -2.44
N ALA A 218 -32.26 18.74 -3.09
CA ALA A 218 -32.43 17.91 -4.29
C ALA A 218 -31.53 18.37 -5.45
N LEU A 219 -31.36 19.68 -5.64
CA LEU A 219 -30.42 20.25 -6.61
C LEU A 219 -28.96 19.87 -6.28
N MET A 220 -28.56 19.95 -5.02
CA MET A 220 -27.20 19.62 -4.59
C MET A 220 -26.90 18.12 -4.70
N CYS A 221 -27.86 17.26 -4.34
CA CYS A 221 -27.79 15.81 -4.57
C CYS A 221 -27.67 15.49 -6.07
N LYS A 222 -28.42 16.20 -6.92
CA LYS A 222 -28.32 16.04 -8.37
C LYS A 222 -26.96 16.49 -8.92
N LEU A 223 -26.42 17.57 -8.39
CA LEU A 223 -25.07 18.03 -8.71
C LEU A 223 -24.02 16.98 -8.30
N ALA A 224 -24.14 16.40 -7.09
CA ALA A 224 -23.25 15.35 -6.58
C ALA A 224 -23.23 14.14 -7.53
N GLU A 225 -24.41 13.69 -7.98
CA GLU A 225 -24.56 12.58 -8.93
C GLU A 225 -23.85 12.85 -10.26
N GLN A 226 -23.85 14.09 -10.74
CA GLN A 226 -23.26 14.47 -12.03
C GLN A 226 -21.77 14.84 -11.94
N THR A 227 -21.24 15.08 -10.74
CA THR A 227 -19.92 15.68 -10.52
C THR A 227 -18.77 14.86 -11.14
N SER A 228 -18.84 13.53 -11.07
CA SER A 228 -17.81 12.64 -11.64
C SER A 228 -17.64 12.82 -13.16
N GLY A 229 -18.71 13.18 -13.88
CA GLY A 229 -18.67 13.47 -15.31
C GLY A 229 -18.39 14.94 -15.66
N LEU A 230 -18.42 15.84 -14.69
CA LEU A 230 -18.33 17.29 -14.95
C LEU A 230 -16.91 17.79 -15.15
N LEU A 231 -15.93 17.32 -14.37
CA LEU A 231 -14.57 17.89 -14.35
C LEU A 231 -13.59 17.21 -15.33
N GLY A 232 -14.01 16.15 -16.02
CA GLY A 232 -13.17 15.47 -17.04
C GLY A 232 -11.92 14.77 -16.48
N ARG A 233 -11.80 14.68 -15.15
CA ARG A 233 -10.73 14.00 -14.40
C ARG A 233 -11.35 13.17 -13.29
N LYS A 234 -10.57 12.24 -12.72
CA LYS A 234 -11.00 11.45 -11.58
C LYS A 234 -11.36 12.41 -10.44
N THR A 235 -12.63 12.43 -10.06
CA THR A 235 -13.17 13.39 -9.08
C THR A 235 -13.74 12.64 -7.89
N VAL A 236 -13.25 12.96 -6.71
CA VAL A 236 -13.80 12.49 -5.44
C VAL A 236 -14.88 13.48 -5.01
N THR A 237 -16.12 12.99 -4.90
CA THR A 237 -17.25 13.80 -4.43
C THR A 237 -17.63 13.36 -3.02
N VAL A 238 -17.60 14.29 -2.07
CA VAL A 238 -18.01 14.08 -0.68
C VAL A 238 -19.28 14.86 -0.44
N LEU A 239 -20.37 14.17 -0.14
CA LEU A 239 -21.67 14.76 0.18
C LEU A 239 -22.00 14.51 1.66
N ARG A 240 -22.45 15.56 2.35
CA ARG A 240 -23.03 15.50 3.69
C ARG A 240 -24.33 16.31 3.75
N LEU A 241 -25.42 15.64 4.09
CA LEU A 241 -26.71 16.24 4.38
C LEU A 241 -26.77 16.49 5.88
N LEU A 242 -26.49 17.72 6.31
CA LEU A 242 -26.23 18.00 7.72
C LEU A 242 -27.51 17.84 8.56
N GLY A 243 -27.33 17.37 9.80
CA GLY A 243 -28.44 17.05 10.71
C GLY A 243 -29.19 15.74 10.39
N MET A 244 -28.87 15.05 9.30
CA MET A 244 -29.54 13.79 8.93
C MET A 244 -28.93 12.55 9.59
N SER A 245 -27.79 12.69 10.29
CA SER A 245 -27.14 11.66 11.09
C SER A 245 -26.52 12.30 12.34
N GLN A 246 -26.29 11.49 13.38
CA GLN A 246 -25.64 11.98 14.61
C GLN A 246 -24.26 12.60 14.35
N MET A 247 -23.51 12.07 13.37
CA MET A 247 -22.17 12.55 13.03
C MET A 247 -22.18 13.81 12.18
N SER A 248 -23.30 14.12 11.53
CA SER A 248 -23.45 15.33 10.70
C SER A 248 -24.23 16.44 11.40
N SER A 249 -24.56 16.27 12.68
CA SER A 249 -25.29 17.26 13.48
C SER A 249 -24.45 18.45 13.93
N ASP A 250 -23.14 18.26 14.11
CA ASP A 250 -22.23 19.32 14.55
C ASP A 250 -20.82 19.18 13.91
N ALA A 251 -20.01 20.24 14.05
CA ALA A 251 -18.66 20.26 13.48
C ALA A 251 -17.72 19.22 14.12
N ARG A 252 -17.99 18.80 15.36
CA ARG A 252 -17.16 17.83 16.09
C ARG A 252 -17.32 16.42 15.56
N GLY A 253 -18.51 16.03 15.12
CA GLY A 253 -18.74 14.78 14.40
C GLY A 253 -18.37 14.89 12.91
N LEU A 254 -18.71 16.02 12.28
CA LEU A 254 -18.61 16.18 10.84
C LEU A 254 -17.14 16.15 10.39
N LEU A 255 -16.29 16.96 11.01
CA LEU A 255 -14.90 17.14 10.57
C LEU A 255 -14.07 15.86 10.65
N PRO A 256 -14.11 15.06 11.75
CA PRO A 256 -13.48 13.75 11.74
C PRO A 256 -13.99 12.88 10.59
N SER A 257 -15.31 12.80 10.39
CA SER A 257 -15.86 11.97 9.30
C SER A 257 -15.36 12.39 7.92
N LEU A 258 -15.21 13.70 7.68
CA LEU A 258 -14.65 14.24 6.44
C LEU A 258 -13.17 13.90 6.32
N CYS A 259 -12.38 14.13 7.37
CA CYS A 259 -10.95 13.85 7.38
C CYS A 259 -10.66 12.36 7.10
N PHE A 260 -11.36 11.46 7.78
CA PHE A 260 -11.23 10.01 7.53
C PHE A 260 -11.61 9.64 6.10
N GLN A 261 -12.75 10.15 5.59
CA GLN A 261 -13.17 9.86 4.22
C GLN A 261 -12.15 10.37 3.19
N LEU A 262 -11.59 11.57 3.38
CA LEU A 262 -10.57 12.13 2.51
C LEU A 262 -9.28 11.31 2.56
N CYS A 263 -8.82 10.91 3.76
CA CYS A 263 -7.64 10.07 3.87
C CYS A 263 -7.81 8.75 3.10
N LEU A 264 -8.93 8.07 3.27
CA LEU A 264 -9.22 6.84 2.54
C LEU A 264 -9.31 7.05 1.03
N ALA A 265 -10.04 8.08 0.59
CA ALA A 265 -10.27 8.35 -0.83
C ALA A 265 -8.97 8.67 -1.59
N TYR A 266 -7.99 9.27 -0.91
CA TYR A 266 -6.71 9.68 -1.48
C TYR A 266 -5.53 8.78 -1.07
N GLY A 267 -5.76 7.69 -0.33
CA GLY A 267 -4.69 6.80 0.13
C GLY A 267 -3.67 7.50 1.04
N LEU A 268 -4.13 8.42 1.89
CA LEU A 268 -3.32 9.11 2.88
C LEU A 268 -3.41 8.37 4.23
N PRO A 269 -2.41 8.55 5.13
CA PRO A 269 -2.47 8.01 6.48
C PRO A 269 -3.75 8.45 7.23
N LEU A 270 -4.35 7.52 7.97
CA LEU A 270 -5.54 7.84 8.76
C LEU A 270 -5.22 8.84 9.88
N PRO A 271 -6.18 9.68 10.29
CA PRO A 271 -6.01 10.61 11.40
C PRO A 271 -5.60 9.86 12.69
N PRO A 272 -4.48 10.22 13.34
CA PRO A 272 -4.10 9.63 14.62
C PRO A 272 -5.14 9.94 15.71
N ALA A 273 -5.38 9.01 16.63
CA ALA A 273 -6.35 9.20 17.72
C ALA A 273 -6.10 10.49 18.53
N GLN A 274 -4.83 10.84 18.78
CA GLN A 274 -4.44 12.04 19.54
C GLN A 274 -4.79 13.37 18.83
N VAL A 275 -4.98 13.33 17.51
CA VAL A 275 -5.43 14.49 16.73
C VAL A 275 -6.94 14.67 16.88
N LEU A 276 -7.68 13.58 17.01
CA LEU A 276 -9.15 13.56 17.12
C LEU A 276 -9.65 14.05 18.48
N GLU A 277 -8.82 13.95 19.53
CA GLU A 277 -9.18 14.40 20.89
C GLU A 277 -9.41 15.92 21.00
N ALA A 278 -8.79 16.72 20.13
CA ALA A 278 -8.87 18.17 20.18
C ALA A 278 -9.44 18.76 18.88
N HIS A 279 -10.62 19.36 18.95
CA HIS A 279 -11.31 19.93 17.79
C HIS A 279 -10.45 20.90 16.97
N ALA A 280 -9.64 21.75 17.62
CA ALA A 280 -8.73 22.67 16.93
C ALA A 280 -7.69 21.92 16.07
N ARG A 281 -7.20 20.76 16.52
CA ARG A 281 -6.26 19.93 15.75
C ARG A 281 -6.95 19.26 14.57
N VAL A 282 -8.22 18.86 14.73
CA VAL A 282 -9.02 18.32 13.62
C VAL A 282 -9.27 19.39 12.54
N VAL A 283 -9.56 20.63 12.92
CA VAL A 283 -9.67 21.75 11.95
C VAL A 283 -8.36 21.95 11.19
N GLN A 284 -7.22 21.97 11.90
CA GLN A 284 -5.91 22.09 11.27
C GLN A 284 -5.60 20.92 10.34
N LEU A 285 -5.96 19.69 10.74
CA LEU A 285 -5.83 18.50 9.90
C LEU A 285 -6.69 18.64 8.65
N PHE A 286 -7.95 19.06 8.77
CA PHE A 286 -8.84 19.27 7.64
C PHE A 286 -8.24 20.25 6.63
N HIS A 287 -7.72 21.40 7.07
CA HIS A 287 -7.04 22.37 6.19
C HIS A 287 -5.80 21.78 5.53
N THR A 288 -5.00 21.01 6.28
CA THR A 288 -3.81 20.34 5.76
C THR A 288 -4.18 19.31 4.69
N LEU A 289 -5.27 18.56 4.90
CA LEU A 289 -5.78 17.59 3.92
C LEU A 289 -6.25 18.29 2.64
N LEU A 290 -7.02 19.38 2.76
CA LEU A 290 -7.46 20.16 1.60
C LEU A 290 -6.27 20.70 0.79
N HIS A 291 -5.24 21.22 1.47
CA HIS A 291 -4.02 21.69 0.81
C HIS A 291 -3.24 20.53 0.17
N THR A 292 -3.13 19.39 0.84
CA THR A 292 -2.41 18.22 0.32
C THR A 292 -3.11 17.67 -0.93
N VAL A 293 -4.43 17.60 -0.90
CA VAL A 293 -5.25 17.15 -2.02
C VAL A 293 -5.18 18.14 -3.17
N SER A 294 -5.24 19.45 -2.92
CA SER A 294 -5.16 20.47 -3.99
C SER A 294 -3.82 20.46 -4.72
N CYS A 295 -2.74 20.04 -4.05
CA CYS A 295 -1.42 19.86 -4.67
C CYS A 295 -1.34 18.62 -5.57
N ARG A 296 -2.34 17.72 -5.56
CA ARG A 296 -2.40 16.57 -6.45
C ARG A 296 -3.02 16.98 -7.78
N ASN A 297 -2.18 17.14 -8.81
CA ASN A 297 -2.62 17.65 -10.12
C ASN A 297 -3.41 16.68 -11.00
N PHE A 298 -3.77 15.48 -10.51
CA PHE A 298 -4.39 14.41 -11.30
C PHE A 298 -5.80 13.99 -10.82
N GLU A 299 -6.23 14.46 -9.65
CA GLU A 299 -7.54 14.18 -9.05
C GLU A 299 -8.18 15.49 -8.55
N SER A 300 -9.50 15.61 -8.66
CA SER A 300 -10.25 16.77 -8.14
C SER A 300 -11.11 16.39 -6.94
N LEU A 301 -11.30 17.34 -6.01
CA LEU A 301 -12.15 17.17 -4.82
C LEU A 301 -13.35 18.12 -4.88
N VAL A 302 -14.55 17.58 -4.70
CA VAL A 302 -15.76 18.38 -4.51
C VAL A 302 -16.41 17.99 -3.18
N ILE A 303 -16.54 18.95 -2.28
CA ILE A 303 -17.23 18.77 -0.99
C ILE A 303 -18.55 19.54 -1.07
N LEU A 304 -19.66 18.85 -0.81
CA LEU A 304 -21.02 19.36 -0.83
C LEU A 304 -21.63 19.20 0.57
N LEU A 305 -22.02 20.32 1.18
CA LEU A 305 -22.56 20.38 2.53
C LEU A 305 -23.95 21.03 2.48
N ASP A 306 -25.00 20.28 2.82
CA ASP A 306 -26.39 20.77 2.82
C ASP A 306 -26.78 21.28 4.21
N SER A 307 -27.63 22.29 4.28
CA SER A 307 -28.21 22.78 5.55
C SER A 307 -27.17 23.20 6.61
N MET A 308 -26.11 23.89 6.16
CA MET A 308 -25.10 24.50 7.04
C MET A 308 -25.70 25.47 8.07
N ASP A 309 -26.87 26.04 7.78
CA ASP A 309 -27.62 26.93 8.67
C ASP A 309 -28.14 26.24 9.94
N ASP A 310 -28.36 24.93 9.91
CA ASP A 310 -28.89 24.17 11.06
C ASP A 310 -27.80 23.74 12.07
N MET A 311 -26.53 23.67 11.64
CA MET A 311 -25.41 23.21 12.46
C MET A 311 -25.06 24.12 13.65
N ASP A 312 -25.32 25.42 13.53
CA ASP A 312 -24.93 26.44 14.52
C ASP A 312 -26.10 26.89 15.42
N SER A 313 -27.20 26.16 15.46
CA SER A 313 -28.36 26.52 16.30
C SER A 313 -28.03 26.67 17.81
N ILE A 314 -26.93 26.06 18.29
CA ILE A 314 -26.44 26.16 19.67
C ILE A 314 -25.56 27.41 19.89
N CYS A 315 -24.87 27.89 18.85
CA CYS A 315 -24.01 29.08 18.90
C CYS A 315 -24.50 30.09 17.85
N ARG A 316 -25.21 31.15 18.27
CA ARG A 316 -25.70 32.26 17.43
C ARG A 316 -24.63 33.04 16.64
N ALA A 317 -23.45 32.48 16.39
CA ALA A 317 -22.43 33.01 15.54
C ALA A 317 -22.76 32.72 14.07
N ARG A 318 -22.85 33.76 13.24
CA ARG A 318 -23.03 33.65 11.77
C ARG A 318 -21.75 33.21 11.05
N ARG A 319 -20.85 32.49 11.71
CA ARG A 319 -19.51 32.18 11.20
C ARG A 319 -19.23 30.71 11.40
N VAL A 320 -18.77 30.08 10.32
CA VAL A 320 -18.29 28.69 10.29
C VAL A 320 -16.75 28.77 10.33
N PRO A 321 -16.11 28.82 11.52
CA PRO A 321 -14.69 29.20 11.63
C PRO A 321 -13.71 28.19 11.04
N TRP A 322 -14.17 26.98 10.72
CA TRP A 322 -13.36 25.91 10.17
C TRP A 322 -13.37 25.88 8.63
N LEU A 323 -14.21 26.69 7.98
CA LEU A 323 -14.43 26.71 6.53
C LEU A 323 -13.98 28.07 5.96
#